data_AF-A0A5Q2RRF3-F1
#
_entry.id   AF-A0A5Q2RRF3-F1
#
_cell.length_a   1.000
_cell.length_b   1.000
_cell.length_c   1.000
_cell.angle_alpha   90.00
_cell.angle_beta   90.00
_cell.angle_gamma   90.00
#
_symmetry.space_group_name_H-M   'P 1'
#
loop_
_entity.id
_entity.type
_entity.pdbx_description
1 polymer ?
#
loop_
_entity_poly.entity_id
_entity_poly.type
_entity_poly.pdbx_seq_one_letter_code
_entity_poly.pdbx_strand_id
1 'polypeptide(L)'
;MGAGKSTVGVRLAELTGRRAVDLDAHIAERAGRSIPEIFAAEGESAFRRRERDALAAVLSGVGDVVVAAGGGAVLDPESRVRLADATVVWLDAPADVLIDRIGDTASRPLLAGDDPLGALARTLDERRPLYDEVADLRIDVATRTPDEVASRILVQLGVAA
;
A
#
# COMPACT_ATOMS: atom_id res chain seq x y z
N MET A 1 0.14 -1.81 6.83
CA MET A 1 -1.19 -2.46 6.73
C MET A 1 -2.17 -1.59 7.53
N GLY A 2 -3.50 -1.64 7.32
CA GLY A 2 -4.44 -0.81 8.11
C GLY A 2 -4.54 0.69 7.76
N ALA A 3 -3.64 1.21 6.92
CA ALA A 3 -3.62 2.64 6.57
C ALA A 3 -4.73 3.10 5.61
N GLY A 4 -5.64 2.21 5.18
CA GLY A 4 -6.77 2.56 4.31
C GLY A 4 -6.44 2.74 2.82
N LYS A 5 -5.26 2.28 2.35
CA LYS A 5 -4.79 2.47 0.96
C LYS A 5 -5.81 2.07 -0.11
N SER A 6 -6.39 0.87 0.00
CA SER A 6 -7.37 0.37 -0.98
C SER A 6 -8.62 1.24 -1.00
N THR A 7 -9.15 1.59 0.17
CA THR A 7 -10.34 2.44 0.30
C THR A 7 -10.09 3.85 -0.21
N VAL A 8 -9.00 4.50 0.20
CA VAL A 8 -8.61 5.84 -0.28
C VAL A 8 -8.31 5.82 -1.78
N GLY A 9 -7.67 4.76 -2.28
CA GLY A 9 -7.36 4.60 -3.70
C GLY A 9 -8.61 4.52 -4.58
N VAL A 10 -9.64 3.78 -4.13
CA VAL A 10 -10.94 3.74 -4.81
C VAL A 10 -11.58 5.13 -4.84
N ARG A 11 -11.60 5.86 -3.71
CA ARG A 11 -12.20 7.20 -3.65
C ARG A 11 -11.44 8.22 -4.51
N LEU A 12 -10.11 8.17 -4.54
CA LEU A 12 -9.29 8.98 -5.43
C LEU A 12 -9.59 8.70 -6.90
N ALA A 13 -9.74 7.43 -7.27
CA ALA A 13 -10.06 7.03 -8.63
C ALA A 13 -11.44 7.53 -9.05
N GLU A 14 -12.46 7.41 -8.19
CA GLU A 14 -13.80 7.95 -8.43
C GLU A 14 -13.78 9.47 -8.63
N LEU A 15 -13.10 10.20 -7.75
CA LEU A 15 -13.02 11.66 -7.81
C LEU A 15 -12.22 12.18 -9.02
N THR A 16 -11.31 11.38 -9.59
CA THR A 16 -10.48 11.81 -10.72
C THR A 16 -10.86 11.16 -12.05
N GLY A 17 -11.88 10.31 -12.07
CA GLY A 17 -12.26 9.52 -13.24
C GLY A 17 -11.18 8.52 -13.69
N ARG A 18 -10.26 8.14 -12.79
CA ARG A 18 -9.14 7.24 -13.07
C ARG A 18 -9.51 5.79 -12.74
N ARG A 19 -8.68 4.85 -13.19
CA ARG A 19 -8.78 3.45 -12.76
C ARG A 19 -8.16 3.27 -11.38
N ALA A 20 -8.77 2.45 -10.53
CA ALA A 20 -8.17 1.99 -9.28
C ALA A 20 -7.60 0.57 -9.45
N VAL A 21 -6.40 0.33 -8.91
CA VAL A 21 -5.81 -1.01 -8.83
C VAL A 21 -5.31 -1.25 -7.41
N ASP A 22 -5.76 -2.33 -6.78
CA ASP A 22 -5.13 -2.86 -5.57
C ASP A 22 -4.10 -3.92 -5.99
N LEU A 23 -2.83 -3.69 -5.64
CA LEU A 23 -1.74 -4.52 -6.13
C LEU A 23 -1.76 -5.92 -5.52
N ASP A 24 -2.13 -6.06 -4.25
CA ASP A 24 -2.24 -7.36 -3.58
C ASP A 24 -3.37 -8.18 -4.20
N ALA A 25 -4.52 -7.55 -4.48
CA ALA A 25 -5.63 -8.19 -5.18
C ALA A 25 -5.24 -8.62 -6.60
N HIS A 26 -4.52 -7.75 -7.33
CA HIS A 26 -4.05 -8.04 -8.68
C HIS A 26 -3.09 -9.23 -8.74
N ILE A 27 -2.17 -9.34 -7.77
CA ILE A 27 -1.25 -10.48 -7.66
C ILE A 27 -2.03 -11.77 -7.35
N ALA A 28 -2.96 -11.73 -6.40
CA ALA A 28 -3.77 -12.88 -6.02
C ALA A 28 -4.62 -13.41 -7.18
N GLU A 29 -5.28 -12.51 -7.91
CA GLU A 29 -6.07 -12.83 -9.10
C GLU A 29 -5.22 -13.50 -10.18
N ARG A 30 -4.06 -12.92 -10.52
CA ARG A 30 -3.14 -13.48 -11.53
C ARG A 30 -2.55 -14.82 -11.11
N ALA A 31 -2.34 -15.03 -9.81
CA ALA A 31 -1.81 -16.28 -9.29
C ALA A 31 -2.87 -17.38 -9.12
N GLY A 32 -4.17 -17.03 -9.16
CA GLY A 32 -5.25 -17.93 -8.79
C GLY A 32 -5.15 -18.46 -7.36
N ARG A 33 -4.47 -17.71 -6.48
CA ARG A 33 -4.11 -18.09 -5.10
C ARG A 33 -4.16 -16.88 -4.20
N SER A 34 -4.55 -17.06 -2.95
CA SER A 34 -4.45 -16.03 -1.94
C SER A 34 -2.99 -15.70 -1.61
N ILE A 35 -2.75 -14.50 -1.10
CA ILE A 35 -1.41 -14.07 -0.67
C ILE A 35 -0.79 -15.04 0.35
N PRO A 36 -1.51 -15.49 1.41
CA PRO A 36 -0.97 -16.49 2.33
C PRO A 36 -0.55 -17.80 1.65
N GLU A 37 -1.31 -18.29 0.67
CA GLU A 37 -0.94 -19.50 -0.09
C GLU A 37 0.32 -19.30 -0.93
N ILE A 38 0.48 -18.11 -1.54
CA ILE A 38 1.71 -17.76 -2.28
C ILE A 38 2.92 -17.74 -1.34
N PHE A 39 2.79 -17.10 -0.17
CA PHE A 39 3.85 -17.08 0.83
C PHE A 39 4.20 -18.49 1.33
N ALA A 40 3.20 -19.33 1.60
CA ALA A 40 3.41 -20.70 2.08
C ALA A 40 4.06 -21.60 1.02
N ALA A 41 3.70 -21.44 -0.25
CA ALA A 41 4.19 -22.28 -1.34
C ALA A 41 5.53 -21.81 -1.92
N GLU A 42 5.76 -20.50 -2.02
CA GLU A 42 6.87 -19.92 -2.79
C GLU A 42 7.82 -19.08 -1.93
N GLY A 43 7.42 -18.75 -0.70
CA GLY A 43 8.18 -17.89 0.21
C GLY A 43 8.10 -16.40 -0.13
N GLU A 44 8.60 -15.58 0.79
CA GLU A 44 8.53 -14.12 0.67
C GLU A 44 9.31 -13.59 -0.54
N SER A 45 10.49 -14.14 -0.83
CA SER A 45 11.31 -13.69 -1.97
C SER A 45 10.56 -13.81 -3.31
N ALA A 46 9.79 -14.88 -3.51
CA ALA A 46 8.98 -15.05 -4.70
C ALA A 46 7.79 -14.09 -4.74
N PHE A 47 7.14 -13.87 -3.59
CA PHE A 47 6.10 -12.85 -3.48
C PHE A 47 6.61 -11.45 -3.84
N ARG A 48 7.79 -11.06 -3.35
CA ARG A 48 8.40 -9.76 -3.68
C ARG A 48 8.70 -9.61 -5.17
N ARG A 49 9.15 -10.67 -5.85
CA ARG A 49 9.30 -10.65 -7.32
C ARG A 49 7.95 -10.43 -8.02
N ARG A 50 6.90 -11.13 -7.59
CA ARG A 50 5.54 -10.95 -8.13
C ARG A 50 5.03 -9.53 -7.89
N GLU A 51 5.28 -8.96 -6.71
CA GLU A 51 4.90 -7.60 -6.34
C GLU A 51 5.58 -6.56 -7.22
N ARG A 52 6.90 -6.68 -7.41
CA ARG A 52 7.68 -5.84 -8.32
C ARG A 52 7.18 -5.93 -9.76
N ASP A 53 7.00 -7.14 -10.29
CA ASP A 53 6.60 -7.35 -11.68
C ASP A 53 5.16 -6.85 -11.92
N ALA A 54 4.28 -7.02 -10.94
CA ALA A 54 2.92 -6.47 -10.97
C ALA A 54 2.93 -4.94 -10.96
N LEU A 55 3.73 -4.32 -10.09
CA LEU A 55 3.86 -2.86 -10.03
C LEU A 55 4.35 -2.31 -11.37
N ALA A 56 5.40 -2.92 -11.93
CA ALA A 56 5.93 -2.55 -13.24
C ALA A 56 4.86 -2.60 -14.34
N ALA A 57 4.10 -3.70 -14.41
CA ALA A 57 3.07 -3.89 -15.42
C ALA A 57 1.92 -2.87 -15.30
N VAL A 58 1.55 -2.48 -14.08
CA VAL A 58 0.48 -1.50 -13.84
C VAL A 58 0.96 -0.09 -14.21
N LEU A 59 2.17 0.28 -13.81
CA LEU A 59 2.74 1.60 -14.10
C LEU A 59 3.08 1.80 -15.59
N SER A 60 3.42 0.73 -16.32
CA SER A 60 3.65 0.80 -17.77
C SER A 60 2.37 0.78 -18.62
N GLY A 61 1.19 0.69 -17.99
CA GLY A 61 -0.10 0.63 -18.68
C GLY A 61 -0.48 1.94 -19.36
N VAL A 62 -1.45 1.88 -20.28
CA VAL A 62 -1.99 3.09 -20.91
C VAL A 62 -3.01 3.76 -19.98
N GLY A 63 -2.86 5.08 -19.83
CA GLY A 63 -3.78 5.94 -19.10
C GLY A 63 -3.51 6.01 -17.59
N ASP A 64 -4.04 7.07 -16.98
CA ASP A 64 -3.85 7.35 -15.56
C ASP A 64 -4.48 6.27 -14.66
N VAL A 65 -3.76 5.90 -13.60
CA VAL A 65 -4.17 4.88 -12.63
C VAL A 65 -3.82 5.30 -11.21
N VAL A 66 -4.71 4.99 -10.26
CA VAL A 66 -4.45 5.08 -8.83
C VAL A 66 -4.12 3.68 -8.33
N VAL A 67 -2.94 3.50 -7.75
CA VAL A 67 -2.46 2.19 -7.29
C VAL A 67 -2.38 2.14 -5.77
N ALA A 68 -3.13 1.24 -5.15
CA ALA A 68 -2.91 0.85 -3.77
C ALA A 68 -1.82 -0.23 -3.71
N ALA A 69 -0.57 0.21 -3.48
CA ALA A 69 0.57 -0.70 -3.38
C ALA A 69 0.56 -1.54 -2.08
N GLY A 70 1.16 -2.73 -2.13
CA GLY A 70 1.40 -3.54 -0.95
C GLY A 70 2.33 -2.83 0.04
N GLY A 71 2.14 -3.08 1.35
CA GLY A 71 2.96 -2.41 2.37
C GLY A 71 4.45 -2.78 2.32
N GLY A 72 4.81 -3.85 1.60
CA GLY A 72 6.18 -4.30 1.41
C GLY A 72 6.80 -3.89 0.08
N ALA A 73 6.06 -3.23 -0.82
CA ALA A 73 6.55 -2.86 -2.15
C ALA A 73 7.84 -2.03 -2.10
N VAL A 74 7.97 -1.15 -1.10
CA VAL A 74 9.18 -0.32 -0.91
C VAL A 74 10.42 -1.10 -0.47
N LEU A 75 10.29 -2.36 -0.05
CA LEU A 75 11.44 -3.18 0.36
C LEU A 75 12.32 -3.57 -0.83
N ASP A 76 11.72 -3.68 -2.01
CA ASP A 76 12.42 -3.99 -3.25
C ASP A 76 13.01 -2.70 -3.88
N PRO A 77 14.34 -2.59 -4.05
CA PRO A 77 14.96 -1.38 -4.61
C PRO A 77 14.48 -1.05 -6.03
N GLU A 78 14.20 -2.07 -6.83
CA GLU A 78 13.74 -1.89 -8.22
C GLU A 78 12.31 -1.34 -8.29
N SER A 79 11.49 -1.67 -7.29
CA SER A 79 10.16 -1.08 -7.09
C SER A 79 10.29 0.39 -6.72
N ARG A 80 11.24 0.76 -5.84
CA ARG A 80 11.49 2.18 -5.50
C ARG A 80 11.93 3.00 -6.71
N VAL A 81 12.80 2.47 -7.57
CA VAL A 81 13.20 3.15 -8.82
C VAL A 81 11.99 3.42 -9.71
N ARG A 82 11.07 2.47 -9.85
CA ARG A 82 9.85 2.66 -10.65
C ARG A 82 8.86 3.64 -10.05
N LEU A 83 8.81 3.71 -8.72
CA LEU A 83 7.96 4.68 -8.03
C LEU A 83 8.40 6.13 -8.29
N ALA A 84 9.66 6.38 -8.65
CA ALA A 84 10.15 7.71 -8.98
C ALA A 84 9.50 8.32 -10.23
N ASP A 85 8.92 7.50 -11.11
CA ASP A 85 8.19 7.95 -12.30
C ASP A 85 6.69 8.21 -12.00
N ALA A 86 6.26 8.00 -10.76
CA ALA A 86 4.88 8.16 -10.30
C ALA A 86 4.78 9.16 -9.15
N THR A 87 3.59 9.69 -8.91
CA THR A 87 3.31 10.44 -7.69
C THR A 87 3.00 9.46 -6.55
N VAL A 88 3.81 9.49 -5.49
CA VAL A 88 3.71 8.58 -4.36
C VAL A 88 3.13 9.29 -3.15
N VAL A 89 2.01 8.76 -2.65
CA VAL A 89 1.36 9.24 -1.43
C VAL A 89 1.53 8.22 -0.31
N TRP A 90 2.21 8.60 0.75
CA TRP A 90 2.30 7.83 1.98
C TRP A 90 1.16 8.19 2.94
N LEU A 91 0.29 7.20 3.20
CA LEU A 91 -0.73 7.27 4.24
C LEU A 91 -0.12 6.83 5.59
N ASP A 92 0.17 7.80 6.45
CA ASP A 92 0.86 7.61 7.73
C ASP A 92 -0.12 7.62 8.90
N ALA A 93 0.08 6.70 9.84
CA ALA A 93 -0.65 6.65 11.10
C ALA A 93 0.17 5.87 12.12
N PRO A 94 0.01 6.14 13.42
CA PRO A 94 0.71 5.43 14.47
C PRO A 94 0.24 3.96 14.56
N ALA A 95 1.09 3.11 15.12
CA ALA A 95 0.90 1.65 15.12
C ALA A 95 -0.38 1.22 15.85
N ASP A 96 -0.75 1.92 16.93
CA ASP A 96 -1.99 1.71 17.69
C ASP A 96 -3.24 1.98 16.84
N VAL A 97 -3.26 3.06 16.06
CA VAL A 97 -4.37 3.33 15.12
C VAL A 97 -4.42 2.29 14.01
N LEU A 98 -3.26 1.86 13.51
CA LEU A 98 -3.20 0.88 12.43
C LEU A 98 -3.61 -0.51 12.89
N ILE A 99 -3.24 -0.94 14.11
CA ILE A 99 -3.60 -2.26 14.64
C ILE A 99 -5.11 -2.36 14.86
N ASP A 100 -5.74 -1.31 15.41
CA ASP A 100 -7.18 -1.26 15.63
C ASP A 100 -7.98 -1.39 14.32
N ARG A 101 -7.45 -0.85 13.21
CA ARG A 101 -8.06 -0.96 11.88
C ARG A 101 -7.85 -2.31 11.21
N ILE A 102 -6.82 -3.06 11.58
CA ILE A 102 -6.54 -4.38 11.02
C ILE A 102 -7.53 -5.41 11.57
N GLY A 103 -7.98 -5.23 12.81
CA GLY A 103 -8.94 -6.13 13.45
C GLY A 103 -8.30 -7.50 13.73
N ASP A 104 -8.62 -8.51 12.92
CA ASP A 104 -8.04 -9.85 13.05
C ASP A 104 -6.56 -9.87 12.60
N THR A 105 -5.66 -9.84 13.58
CA THR A 105 -4.22 -9.93 13.37
C THR A 105 -3.73 -11.37 13.17
N ALA A 106 -4.50 -12.39 13.58
CA ALA A 106 -4.08 -13.79 13.54
C ALA A 106 -3.97 -14.32 12.10
N SER A 107 -4.79 -13.81 11.19
CA SER A 107 -4.72 -14.11 9.75
C SER A 107 -3.59 -13.37 9.01
N ARG A 108 -2.79 -12.54 9.71
CA ARG A 108 -1.69 -11.77 9.13
C ARG A 108 -0.35 -12.36 9.58
N PRO A 109 0.41 -13.05 8.70
CA PRO A 109 1.66 -13.70 9.09
C PRO A 109 2.69 -12.77 9.77
N LEU A 110 2.73 -11.49 9.38
CA LEU A 110 3.62 -10.48 9.97
C LEU A 110 3.21 -9.99 11.37
N LEU A 111 1.96 -10.23 11.77
CA LEU A 111 1.37 -9.77 13.04
C LEU A 111 0.90 -10.94 13.91
N ALA A 112 1.14 -12.18 13.48
CA ALA A 112 0.82 -13.37 14.24
C ALA A 112 1.78 -13.52 15.43
N GLY A 113 1.23 -13.87 16.60
CA GLY A 113 1.97 -14.05 17.85
C GLY A 113 1.42 -13.21 19.01
N ASP A 114 2.15 -13.20 20.12
CA ASP A 114 1.68 -12.64 21.40
C ASP A 114 1.78 -11.10 21.49
N ASP A 115 2.53 -10.45 20.57
CA ASP A 115 2.72 -8.99 20.53
C ASP A 115 2.50 -8.40 19.11
N PRO A 116 1.24 -8.34 18.61
CA PRO A 116 0.94 -7.79 17.29
C PRO A 116 1.26 -6.29 17.17
N LEU A 117 1.04 -5.52 18.24
CA LEU A 117 1.30 -4.08 18.25
C LEU A 117 2.79 -3.79 18.13
N GLY A 118 3.63 -4.45 18.93
CA GLY A 118 5.08 -4.29 18.83
C GLY A 118 5.63 -4.82 17.52
N ALA A 119 5.08 -5.91 16.96
CA ALA A 119 5.46 -6.40 15.64
C ALA A 119 5.15 -5.37 14.54
N LEU A 120 3.98 -4.74 14.60
CA LEU A 120 3.62 -3.67 13.68
C LEU A 120 4.52 -2.44 13.86
N ALA A 121 4.79 -2.03 15.10
CA ALA A 121 5.66 -0.89 15.39
C ALA A 121 7.07 -1.10 14.82
N ARG A 122 7.69 -2.27 15.07
CA ARG A 122 8.99 -2.64 14.49
C ARG A 122 8.97 -2.60 12.96
N THR A 123 7.92 -3.16 12.36
CA THR A 123 7.74 -3.15 10.90
C THR A 123 7.65 -1.74 10.34
N LEU A 124 6.96 -0.83 11.04
CA LEU A 124 6.85 0.57 10.63
C LEU A 124 8.18 1.29 10.77
N ASP A 125 8.91 1.08 11.87
CA ASP A 125 10.21 1.73 12.11
C ASP A 125 11.24 1.31 11.06
N GLU A 126 11.29 0.02 10.70
CA GLU A 126 12.16 -0.50 9.64
C GLU A 126 11.83 0.09 8.27
N ARG A 127 10.54 0.32 7.98
CA ARG A 127 10.07 0.78 6.67
C ARG A 127 9.95 2.29 6.55
N ARG A 128 9.92 3.03 7.65
CA ARG A 128 9.73 4.48 7.68
C ARG A 128 10.76 5.23 6.82
N PRO A 129 12.06 4.91 6.85
CA PRO A 129 13.04 5.56 5.97
C PRO A 129 12.75 5.30 4.48
N LEU A 130 12.27 4.11 4.14
CA LEU A 130 11.95 3.73 2.76
C LEU A 130 10.65 4.38 2.28
N TYR A 131 9.66 4.55 3.15
CA TYR A 131 8.45 5.31 2.82
C TYR A 131 8.77 6.78 2.61
N ASP A 132 9.64 7.36 3.45
CA ASP A 132 10.09 8.74 3.33
C ASP A 132 10.92 8.97 2.05
N GLU A 133 11.79 8.01 1.69
CA GLU A 133 12.60 8.03 0.46
C GLU A 133 11.75 8.18 -0.81
N VAL A 134 10.61 7.49 -0.89
CA VAL A 134 9.81 7.43 -2.11
C VAL A 134 8.62 8.40 -2.12
N ALA A 135 8.23 8.99 -0.99
CA ALA A 135 6.99 9.74 -0.90
C ALA A 135 7.15 11.19 -1.38
N ASP A 136 6.30 11.61 -2.32
CA ASP A 136 6.14 13.03 -2.66
C ASP A 136 5.24 13.74 -1.65
N LEU A 137 4.28 13.00 -1.07
CA LEU A 137 3.30 13.49 -0.11
C LEU A 137 3.12 12.52 1.04
N ARG A 138 3.13 13.06 2.26
CA ARG A 138 2.76 12.33 3.47
C ARG A 138 1.46 12.87 4.02
N ILE A 139 0.47 11.99 4.16
CA ILE A 139 -0.83 12.30 4.72
C ILE A 139 -1.01 11.54 6.02
N ASP A 140 -1.16 12.26 7.12
CA ASP A 140 -1.64 11.67 8.37
C ASP A 140 -3.10 11.22 8.18
N VAL A 141 -3.37 9.94 8.39
CA VAL A 141 -4.70 9.34 8.26
C VAL A 141 -5.31 8.91 9.59
N ALA A 142 -4.67 9.23 10.73
CA ALA A 142 -5.05 8.68 12.03
C ALA A 142 -6.51 8.97 12.41
N THR A 143 -6.96 10.22 12.21
CA THR A 143 -8.29 10.70 12.60
C THR A 143 -9.15 11.12 11.41
N ARG A 144 -8.78 10.71 10.19
CA ARG A 144 -9.43 11.16 8.95
C ARG A 144 -10.18 10.01 8.28
N THR A 145 -11.35 10.33 7.74
CA THR A 145 -12.12 9.43 6.87
C THR A 145 -11.45 9.27 5.50
N PRO A 146 -11.71 8.19 4.76
CA PRO A 146 -11.17 8.02 3.41
C PRO A 146 -11.47 9.19 2.46
N ASP A 147 -12.65 9.81 2.61
CA ASP A 147 -13.09 10.95 1.78
C ASP A 147 -12.28 12.22 2.08
N GLU A 148 -12.03 12.51 3.36
CA GLU A 148 -11.18 13.62 3.77
C GLU A 148 -9.73 13.42 3.31
N VAL A 149 -9.22 12.19 3.40
CA VAL A 149 -7.89 11.84 2.92
C VAL A 149 -7.78 12.03 1.41
N ALA A 150 -8.71 11.47 0.63
CA ALA A 150 -8.73 11.62 -0.82
C ALA A 150 -8.83 13.08 -1.25
N SER A 151 -9.74 13.85 -0.66
CA SER A 151 -9.90 15.28 -0.94
C SER A 151 -8.63 16.07 -0.63
N ARG A 152 -7.98 15.78 0.50
CA ARG A 152 -6.73 16.43 0.89
C ARG A 152 -5.60 16.15 -0.09
N ILE A 153 -5.49 14.91 -0.57
CA ILE A 153 -4.50 14.52 -1.58
C ILE A 153 -4.70 15.33 -2.86
N LEU A 154 -5.93 15.43 -3.37
CA LEU A 154 -6.22 16.21 -4.59
C LEU A 154 -5.88 17.69 -4.43
N VAL A 155 -6.25 18.28 -3.30
CA VAL A 155 -5.92 19.68 -2.98
C VAL A 155 -4.40 19.90 -2.96
N GLN A 156 -3.64 19.01 -2.32
CA GLN A 156 -2.18 19.15 -2.23
C GLN A 156 -1.47 18.88 -3.57
N LEU A 157 -2.05 18.04 -4.43
CA LEU A 157 -1.57 17.80 -5.78
C LEU A 157 -1.99 18.87 -6.79
N GLY A 158 -2.84 19.83 -6.41
CA GLY A 158 -3.39 20.84 -7.32
C GLY A 158 -4.27 20.24 -8.43
N VAL A 159 -4.81 19.05 -8.21
CA VAL A 159 -5.71 18.38 -9.16
C VAL A 159 -7.13 18.82 -8.85
N ALA A 160 -7.79 19.47 -9.81
CA ALA A 160 -9.21 19.76 -9.70
C ALA A 160 -10.00 18.44 -9.70
N ALA A 161 -10.89 18.29 -8.71
CA ALA A 161 -11.86 17.20 -8.64
C ALA A 161 -12.95 17.36 -9.71
#